data_AF-A0A5N8VS98-F1
#
_entry.id   AF-A0A5N8VS98-F1
#
_cell.length_a   1.000
_cell.length_b   1.000
_cell.length_c   1.000
_cell.angle_alpha   90.00
_cell.angle_beta   90.00
_cell.angle_gamma   90.00
#
_symmetry.space_group_name_H-M   'P 1'
#
loop_
_entity.id
_entity.type
_entity.pdbx_description
1 polymer ?
#
loop_
_entity_poly.entity_id
_entity_poly.type
_entity_poly.pdbx_seq_one_letter_code
_entity_poly.pdbx_strand_id
1 'polypeptide(L)'
;MVRRKREKKRRPPFGVPESIVLLATPEGWRHSVLTVDGGMLCGRLADVPVNAGSAEARAAAAAMVVGLAHDFHEVRVDVTWDPPREPGSWTAQVTVASTPPNACGQTTG
;
A
#
# COMPACT_ATOMS: atom_id res chain seq x y z
N MET A 1 -8.78 19.24 -30.06
CA MET A 1 -9.29 18.71 -28.76
C MET A 1 -9.53 17.22 -28.91
N VAL A 2 -8.59 16.39 -28.48
CA VAL A 2 -8.78 14.92 -28.48
C VAL A 2 -9.70 14.56 -27.32
N ARG A 3 -10.86 14.01 -27.68
CA ARG A 3 -11.82 13.42 -26.76
C ARG A 3 -11.11 12.33 -25.97
N ARG A 4 -10.91 12.54 -24.66
CA ARG A 4 -10.40 11.52 -23.74
C ARG A 4 -11.30 10.29 -23.89
N LYS A 5 -10.78 9.23 -24.52
CA LYS A 5 -11.42 7.92 -24.48
C LYS A 5 -11.52 7.59 -23.00
N ARG A 6 -12.71 7.70 -22.44
CA ARG A 6 -13.02 7.19 -21.11
C ARG A 6 -12.73 5.70 -21.17
N GLU A 7 -11.53 5.32 -20.75
CA GLU A 7 -11.13 3.93 -20.60
C GLU A 7 -12.25 3.28 -19.81
N LYS A 8 -12.96 2.34 -20.45
CA LYS A 8 -13.91 1.45 -19.76
C LYS A 8 -13.18 1.04 -18.49
N LYS A 9 -13.73 1.36 -17.30
CA LYS A 9 -13.16 0.97 -16.00
C LYS A 9 -12.96 -0.55 -16.03
N ARG A 10 -11.79 -1.00 -16.50
CA ARG A 10 -11.38 -2.40 -16.44
C ARG A 10 -11.32 -2.67 -14.95
N ARG A 11 -11.88 -3.81 -14.53
CA ARG A 11 -11.69 -4.24 -13.15
C ARG A 11 -10.20 -4.15 -12.86
N PRO A 12 -9.80 -3.56 -11.71
CA PRO A 12 -8.40 -3.46 -11.37
C PRO A 12 -7.75 -4.86 -11.45
N PRO A 13 -6.48 -4.97 -11.83
CA PRO A 13 -5.81 -6.25 -12.02
C PRO A 13 -5.66 -7.05 -10.72
N PHE A 14 -5.90 -6.42 -9.56
CA PHE A 14 -5.89 -7.01 -8.23
C PHE A 14 -6.96 -6.36 -7.32
N GLY A 15 -7.23 -6.95 -6.16
CA GLY A 15 -8.14 -6.40 -5.15
C GLY A 15 -7.49 -5.30 -4.30
N VAL A 16 -8.29 -4.59 -3.50
CA VAL A 16 -7.77 -3.57 -2.56
C VAL A 16 -6.79 -4.23 -1.58
N PRO A 17 -5.60 -3.64 -1.34
CA PRO A 17 -4.66 -4.16 -0.35
C PRO A 17 -5.28 -4.22 1.06
N GLU A 18 -5.10 -5.35 1.74
CA GLU A 18 -5.62 -5.61 3.09
C GLU A 18 -4.48 -5.76 4.10
N SER A 19 -3.42 -6.46 3.72
CA SER A 19 -2.24 -6.63 4.57
C SER A 19 -0.98 -6.81 3.73
N ILE A 20 0.17 -6.58 4.34
CA ILE A 20 1.47 -6.80 3.73
C ILE A 20 2.41 -7.50 4.71
N VAL A 21 3.13 -8.49 4.19
CA VAL A 21 4.27 -9.11 4.86
C VAL A 21 5.54 -8.65 4.16
N LEU A 22 6.51 -8.21 4.94
CA LEU A 22 7.82 -7.77 4.51
C LEU A 22 8.90 -8.65 5.14
N LEU A 23 9.72 -9.26 4.30
CA LEU A 23 10.75 -10.20 4.70
C LEU A 23 12.13 -9.73 4.25
N ALA A 24 13.08 -9.67 5.18
CA ALA A 24 14.49 -9.47 4.89
C ALA A 24 15.07 -10.75 4.29
N THR A 25 15.72 -10.65 3.13
CA THR A 25 16.51 -11.72 2.54
C THR A 25 17.93 -11.23 2.24
N PRO A 26 18.90 -12.14 2.05
CA PRO A 26 20.27 -11.75 1.68
C PRO A 26 20.37 -10.97 0.37
N GLU A 27 19.34 -11.05 -0.49
CA GLU A 27 19.28 -10.35 -1.77
C GLU A 27 18.48 -9.04 -1.70
N GLY A 28 17.92 -8.71 -0.53
CA GLY A 28 17.15 -7.49 -0.27
C GLY A 28 15.80 -7.80 0.36
N TRP A 29 14.85 -6.88 0.19
CA TRP A 29 13.55 -6.97 0.85
C TRP A 29 12.48 -7.53 -0.07
N ARG A 30 11.83 -8.63 0.35
CA ARG A 30 10.69 -9.23 -0.35
C ARG A 30 9.39 -8.82 0.32
N HIS A 31 8.35 -8.63 -0.48
CA HIS A 31 7.01 -8.34 0.03
C HIS A 31 5.99 -9.33 -0.50
N SER A 32 4.95 -9.55 0.29
CA SER A 32 3.72 -10.25 -0.09
C SER A 32 2.53 -9.41 0.37
N VAL A 33 1.76 -8.87 -0.57
CA VAL A 33 0.54 -8.11 -0.30
C VAL A 33 -0.66 -9.02 -0.47
N LEU A 34 -1.49 -9.12 0.56
CA LEU A 34 -2.78 -9.78 0.47
C LEU A 34 -3.85 -8.73 0.17
N THR A 35 -4.82 -9.12 -0.63
CA THR A 35 -5.94 -8.28 -1.04
C THR A 35 -7.25 -8.82 -0.48
N VAL A 36 -8.23 -7.95 -0.27
CA VAL A 36 -9.55 -8.30 0.28
C VAL A 36 -10.32 -9.39 -0.50
N ASP A 37 -10.00 -9.57 -1.78
CA ASP A 37 -10.59 -10.59 -2.66
C ASP A 37 -9.89 -11.96 -2.54
N GLY A 38 -8.88 -12.07 -1.65
CA GLY A 38 -8.05 -13.27 -1.50
C GLY A 38 -6.89 -13.35 -2.51
N GLY A 39 -6.70 -12.35 -3.37
CA GLY A 39 -5.55 -12.24 -4.25
C GLY A 39 -4.26 -11.90 -3.50
N MET A 40 -3.12 -12.30 -4.06
CA MET A 40 -1.79 -12.09 -3.48
C MET A 40 -0.80 -11.52 -4.50
N LEU A 41 -0.04 -10.49 -4.13
CA LEU A 41 1.01 -9.89 -4.94
C LEU A 41 2.36 -10.04 -4.24
N CYS A 42 3.26 -10.80 -4.87
CA CYS A 42 4.60 -11.02 -4.34
C CYS A 42 5.64 -10.30 -5.19
N GLY A 43 6.68 -9.76 -4.55
CA GLY A 43 7.75 -9.06 -5.25
C GLY A 43 8.94 -8.73 -4.37
N ARG A 44 9.85 -7.94 -4.94
CA ARG A 44 11.01 -7.35 -4.26
C ARG A 44 10.83 -5.83 -4.25
N LEU A 45 11.21 -5.18 -3.16
CA LEU A 45 11.32 -3.72 -3.14
C LEU A 45 12.50 -3.29 -4.01
N ALA A 46 12.22 -2.83 -5.22
CA ALA A 46 13.23 -2.49 -6.21
C ALA A 46 14.04 -1.22 -5.85
N ASP A 47 13.44 -0.30 -5.11
CA ASP A 47 14.04 0.99 -4.74
C ASP A 47 14.78 0.97 -3.39
N VAL A 48 14.80 -0.19 -2.72
CA VAL A 48 15.40 -0.32 -1.39
C VAL A 48 16.72 -1.08 -1.50
N PRO A 49 17.85 -0.51 -1.05
CA PRO A 49 19.13 -1.19 -1.10
C PRO A 49 19.14 -2.44 -0.22
N VAL A 50 19.96 -3.43 -0.58
CA VAL A 50 20.01 -4.74 0.10
C VAL A 50 20.35 -4.63 1.60
N ASN A 51 21.12 -3.61 1.97
CA ASN A 51 21.55 -3.31 3.34
C ASN A 51 20.66 -2.29 4.04
N ALA A 52 19.52 -1.91 3.45
CA ALA A 52 18.56 -1.01 4.08
C ALA A 52 18.07 -1.56 5.42
N GLY A 53 17.97 -0.68 6.41
CA GLY A 53 17.35 -1.01 7.69
C GLY A 53 15.85 -1.29 7.55
N SER A 54 15.30 -2.00 8.53
CA SER A 54 13.87 -2.34 8.56
C SER A 54 12.94 -1.13 8.54
N ALA A 55 13.36 0.03 9.05
CA ALA A 55 12.58 1.26 9.00
C ALA A 55 12.40 1.78 7.55
N GLU A 56 13.49 1.82 6.79
CA GLU A 56 13.48 2.27 5.39
C GLU A 56 12.68 1.31 4.50
N ALA A 57 12.92 0.00 4.67
CA ALA A 57 12.17 -1.01 3.93
C ALA A 57 10.67 -0.97 4.21
N ARG A 58 10.27 -0.74 5.48
CA ARG A 58 8.86 -0.56 5.86
C ARG A 58 8.25 0.72 5.26
N ALA A 59 9.00 1.83 5.26
CA ALA A 59 8.52 3.07 4.66
C ALA A 59 8.30 2.92 3.14
N ALA A 60 9.23 2.30 2.44
CA ALA A 60 9.11 2.02 1.01
C ALA A 60 7.97 1.05 0.70
N ALA A 61 7.83 -0.03 1.49
CA ALA A 61 6.72 -0.97 1.35
C ALA A 61 5.35 -0.30 1.58
N ALA A 62 5.25 0.58 2.59
CA ALA A 62 4.04 1.35 2.85
C ALA A 62 3.71 2.30 1.68
N ALA A 63 4.71 3.03 1.16
CA ALA A 63 4.53 3.91 0.01
C ALA A 63 4.06 3.15 -1.24
N MET A 64 4.61 1.96 -1.47
CA MET A 64 4.16 1.07 -2.54
C MET A 64 2.70 0.66 -2.37
N VAL A 65 2.29 0.22 -1.17
CA VAL A 65 0.89 -0.17 -0.90
C VAL A 65 -0.08 1.00 -1.06
N VAL A 66 0.29 2.18 -0.57
CA VAL A 66 -0.50 3.41 -0.75
C VAL A 66 -0.64 3.75 -2.24
N GLY A 67 0.44 3.61 -3.01
CA GLY A 67 0.44 3.78 -4.46
C GLY A 67 -0.50 2.80 -5.17
N LEU A 68 -0.43 1.50 -4.83
CA LEU A 68 -1.32 0.47 -5.40
C LEU A 68 -2.80 0.76 -5.10
N ALA A 69 -3.12 1.12 -3.86
CA ALA A 69 -4.48 1.45 -3.46
C ALA A 69 -5.01 2.70 -4.18
N HIS A 70 -4.17 3.73 -4.31
CA HIS A 70 -4.57 4.98 -4.95
C HIS A 70 -4.68 4.84 -6.48
N ASP A 71 -3.69 4.25 -7.15
CA ASP A 71 -3.62 4.17 -8.61
C ASP A 71 -4.70 3.25 -9.19
N PHE A 72 -4.95 2.11 -8.54
CA PHE A 72 -5.85 1.09 -9.08
C PHE A 72 -7.27 1.12 -8.49
N HIS A 73 -7.42 1.66 -7.28
CA HIS A 73 -8.71 1.68 -6.58
C HIS A 73 -9.21 3.08 -6.23
N GLU A 74 -8.43 4.14 -6.48
CA GLU A 74 -8.77 5.53 -6.13
C GLU A 74 -9.07 5.69 -4.62
N VAL A 75 -8.53 4.81 -3.76
CA VAL A 75 -8.73 4.85 -2.30
C VAL A 75 -7.46 5.27 -1.57
N ARG A 76 -7.64 5.98 -0.46
CA ARG A 76 -6.56 6.29 0.47
C ARG A 76 -6.51 5.19 1.52
N VAL A 77 -5.31 4.76 1.87
CA VAL A 77 -5.09 3.74 2.89
C VAL A 77 -4.02 4.20 3.86
N ASP A 78 -4.14 3.73 5.10
CA ASP A 78 -3.11 3.81 6.12
C ASP A 78 -2.48 2.42 6.30
N VAL A 79 -1.17 2.38 6.54
CA VAL A 79 -0.40 1.15 6.74
C VAL A 79 0.16 1.14 8.15
N THR A 80 -0.41 0.29 8.99
CA THR A 80 -0.01 0.15 10.40
C THR A 80 0.82 -1.11 10.58
N TRP A 81 2.09 -0.96 10.99
CA TRP A 81 3.01 -2.07 11.22
C TRP A 81 2.80 -2.70 12.59
N ASP A 82 2.63 -4.02 12.61
CA ASP A 82 2.62 -4.82 13.83
C ASP A 82 4.03 -4.90 14.45
N PRO A 83 4.13 -5.08 15.78
CA PRO A 83 5.40 -5.41 16.41
C PRO A 83 5.98 -6.71 15.80
N PRO A 84 7.29 -6.75 15.52
CA PRO A 84 7.90 -7.87 14.81
C PRO A 84 7.82 -9.12 15.69
N ARG A 85 7.23 -10.19 15.17
CA ARG A 85 7.23 -11.50 15.84
C ARG A 85 8.57 -12.20 15.71
N GLU A 86 9.27 -11.94 14.60
CA GLU A 86 10.57 -12.53 14.28
C GLU A 86 11.51 -11.47 13.70
N PRO A 87 12.82 -11.55 13.96
CA PRO A 87 13.79 -10.63 13.36
C PRO A 87 13.77 -10.76 11.84
N GLY A 88 13.63 -9.62 11.15
CA GLY A 88 13.59 -9.58 9.69
C GLY A 88 12.24 -9.92 9.06
N SER A 89 11.20 -10.20 9.85
CA SER A 89 9.82 -10.39 9.37
C SER A 89 8.89 -9.34 9.98
N TRP A 90 8.23 -8.57 9.13
CA TRP A 90 7.32 -7.50 9.52
C TRP A 90 5.99 -7.68 8.83
N THR A 91 4.91 -7.53 9.58
CA THR A 91 3.55 -7.54 9.05
C THR A 91 2.93 -6.17 9.27
N ALA A 92 2.12 -5.72 8.32
CA ALA A 92 1.28 -4.55 8.50
C ALA A 92 -0.14 -4.82 8.03
N GLN A 93 -1.08 -4.18 8.72
CA GLN A 93 -2.47 -4.08 8.33
C GLN A 93 -2.69 -2.82 7.50
N VAL A 94 -3.51 -2.94 6.47
CA VAL A 94 -3.89 -1.84 5.59
C VAL A 94 -5.33 -1.47 5.88
N THR A 95 -5.55 -0.23 6.33
CA THR A 95 -6.88 0.28 6.64
C THR A 95 -7.27 1.35 5.63
N VAL A 96 -8.46 1.26 5.05
CA VAL A 96 -8.97 2.32 4.18
C VAL A 96 -9.21 3.56 5.02
N ALA A 97 -8.49 4.63 4.69
CA ALA A 97 -8.65 5.91 5.34
C ALA A 97 -10.02 6.47 4.94
N SER A 98 -10.92 6.54 5.91
CA SER A 98 -12.14 7.32 5.74
C SER A 98 -11.71 8.77 5.53
N THR A 99 -12.12 9.38 4.42
CA THR A 99 -11.93 10.83 4.26
C THR A 99 -12.67 11.47 5.44
N PRO A 100 -12.01 12.25 6.32
CA PRO A 100 -12.75 12.97 7.34
C PRO A 100 -13.83 13.79 6.63
N PRO A 101 -15.09 13.80 7.12
CA PRO A 101 -16.12 14.62 6.49
C PRO A 101 -15.57 16.05 6.42
N ASN A 102 -15.48 16.58 5.21
CA ASN A 102 -15.00 17.93 4.95
C ASN A 102 -15.62 18.88 5.97
N ALA A 103 -14.81 19.51 6.82
CA ALA A 103 -15.19 20.72 7.53
C ALA A 103 -15.29 21.87 6.51
N CYS A 104 -16.29 21.80 5.64
CA CYS A 104 -16.69 22.91 4.80
C CYS A 104 -17.84 23.61 5.52
N GLY A 105 -17.56 24.79 6.06
CA GLY A 105 -18.58 25.75 6.49
C GLY A 105 -18.66 25.98 8.00
N GLN A 106 -17.77 26.80 8.55
CA GLN A 106 -18.13 27.71 9.64
C GLN A 106 -17.63 29.11 9.29
N THR A 107 -18.40 29.80 8.45
CA THR A 107 -18.49 31.27 8.41
C THR A 107 -19.84 31.60 9.02
N THR A 108 -19.85 32.29 10.16
CA THR A 108 -20.88 33.17 10.74
C THR A 108 -20.35 33.53 12.14
N GLY A 109 -20.25 34.76 12.62
CA GLY A 109 -20.61 36.11 12.16
C GLY A 109 -20.26 37.05 13.31
#